data_AF-A0A6G3WWH2-F1
#
_entry.id   AF-A0A6G3WWH2-F1
#
_cell.length_a   1.000
_cell.length_b   1.000
_cell.length_c   1.000
_cell.angle_alpha   90.00
_cell.angle_beta   90.00
_cell.angle_gamma   90.00
#
_symmetry.space_group_name_H-M   'P 1'
#
loop_
_entity.id
_entity.type
_entity.pdbx_description
1 polymer ?
#
loop_
_entity_poly.entity_id
_entity_poly.type
_entity_poly.pdbx_seq_one_letter_code
_entity_poly.pdbx_strand_id
1 'polypeptide(L)'
;PLWTAAGYVPALPLAEAVGIAGPLDERALRILGAGIAEILSRVHAAGAVLQGLAPGTVLLAADGPRLTAFGPLGAAASAEAR
;
A
#
# COMPACT_ATOMS: atom_id res chain seq x y z
N PRO A 1 11.36 24.25 -3.22
CA PRO A 1 11.30 22.79 -3.00
C PRO A 1 10.08 22.39 -2.17
N LEU A 2 9.26 21.46 -2.67
CA LEU A 2 8.14 20.88 -1.91
C LEU A 2 8.70 19.76 -1.03
N TRP A 3 8.88 20.04 0.26
CA TRP A 3 9.11 19.01 1.27
C TRP A 3 7.76 18.70 1.93
N THR A 4 7.51 17.42 2.20
CA THR A 4 6.35 16.95 2.96
C THR A 4 6.83 16.00 4.05
N ALA A 5 6.16 16.01 5.18
CA ALA A 5 6.42 15.11 6.30
C ALA A 5 5.07 14.60 6.81
N ALA A 6 5.03 13.31 7.11
CA ALA A 6 3.89 12.64 7.72
C ALA A 6 4.36 11.85 8.95
N GLY A 7 3.42 11.42 9.79
CA GLY A 7 3.74 10.56 10.93
C GLY A 7 4.43 9.28 10.48
N TYR A 8 5.46 8.87 11.22
CA TYR A 8 6.12 7.59 10.97
C TYR A 8 5.24 6.45 11.48
N VAL A 9 4.95 5.50 10.60
CA VAL A 9 4.24 4.26 10.92
C VAL A 9 5.19 3.10 10.65
N PRO A 10 5.51 2.26 11.66
CA PRO A 10 6.27 1.04 11.44
C PRO A 10 5.53 0.13 10.47
N ALA A 11 6.17 -0.24 9.36
CA ALA A 11 5.60 -1.12 8.36
C ALA A 11 6.68 -1.91 7.62
N LEU A 12 6.32 -3.10 7.14
CA LEU A 12 7.21 -3.98 6.38
C LEU A 12 6.73 -4.12 4.93
N PRO A 13 7.59 -4.02 3.90
CA PRO A 13 7.18 -4.31 2.54
C PRO A 13 6.67 -5.74 2.39
N LEU A 14 5.56 -5.93 1.68
CA LEU A 14 4.98 -7.26 1.45
C LEU A 14 5.96 -8.21 0.76
N ALA A 15 6.76 -7.70 -0.19
CA ALA A 15 7.82 -8.48 -0.84
C ALA A 15 8.83 -9.06 0.18
N GLU A 16 9.21 -8.27 1.18
CA GLU A 16 10.15 -8.69 2.23
C GLU A 16 9.48 -9.67 3.20
N ALA A 17 8.24 -9.39 3.61
CA ALA A 17 7.46 -10.29 4.46
C ALA A 17 7.35 -11.69 3.84
N VAL A 18 7.03 -11.76 2.54
CA VAL A 18 6.95 -13.03 1.80
C VAL A 18 8.33 -13.69 1.65
N GLY A 19 9.39 -12.91 1.45
CA GLY A 19 10.76 -13.43 1.39
C GLY A 19 11.22 -14.07 2.70
N ILE A 20 10.81 -13.52 3.85
CA ILE A 20 11.18 -14.01 5.17
C ILE A 20 10.29 -15.17 5.62
N ALA A 21 8.97 -15.03 5.49
CA ALA A 21 7.99 -15.94 6.08
C ALA A 21 7.42 -16.97 5.08
N GLY A 22 7.68 -16.81 3.78
CA GLY A 22 7.03 -17.58 2.73
C GLY A 22 5.70 -16.97 2.29
N PRO A 23 4.95 -17.66 1.40
CA PRO A 23 3.69 -17.14 0.86
C PRO A 23 2.65 -16.94 1.97
N LEU A 24 1.80 -15.92 1.79
CA LEU A 24 0.64 -15.72 2.65
C LEU A 24 -0.32 -16.91 2.54
N ASP A 25 -0.93 -17.30 3.65
CA ASP A 25 -2.09 -18.18 3.60
C ASP A 25 -3.28 -17.49 2.92
N GLU A 26 -4.27 -18.28 2.52
CA GLU A 26 -5.43 -17.78 1.78
C GLU A 26 -6.22 -16.71 2.54
N ARG A 27 -6.35 -16.86 3.86
CA ARG A 27 -7.10 -15.93 4.70
C ARG A 27 -6.39 -14.58 4.76
N ALA A 28 -5.09 -14.58 5.01
CA ALA A 28 -4.27 -13.38 5.02
C ALA A 28 -4.27 -12.68 3.66
N LEU A 29 -4.17 -13.44 2.56
CA LEU A 29 -4.24 -12.88 1.22
C LEU A 29 -5.59 -12.21 0.91
N ARG A 30 -6.71 -12.82 1.34
CA ARG A 30 -8.05 -12.23 1.17
C ARG A 30 -8.22 -10.94 1.98
N ILE A 31 -7.74 -10.90 3.21
CA ILE A 31 -7.78 -9.69 4.05
C ILE A 31 -6.94 -8.58 3.43
N LEU A 32 -5.72 -8.90 3.00
CA LEU A 32 -4.84 -7.94 2.33
C LEU A 32 -5.47 -7.42 1.04
N GLY A 33 -6.02 -8.31 0.21
CA GLY A 33 -6.69 -7.96 -1.03
C GLY A 33 -7.89 -7.03 -0.81
N ALA A 34 -8.68 -7.27 0.23
CA ALA A 34 -9.79 -6.38 0.60
C ALA A 34 -9.31 -4.98 1.00
N GLY A 35 -8.26 -4.88 1.81
CA GLY A 35 -7.68 -3.59 2.20
C GLY A 35 -7.09 -2.83 1.01
N ILE A 36 -6.39 -3.52 0.10
CA ILE A 36 -5.88 -2.89 -1.13
C ILE A 36 -7.03 -2.42 -2.03
N ALA A 37 -8.08 -3.22 -2.18
CA ALA A 37 -9.25 -2.85 -2.98
C ALA A 37 -9.97 -1.61 -2.42
N GLU A 38 -10.07 -1.49 -1.09
CA GLU A 38 -10.64 -0.31 -0.44
C GLU A 38 -9.82 0.95 -0.74
N ILE A 39 -8.49 0.85 -0.65
CA ILE A 39 -7.58 1.95 -0.99
C ILE A 39 -7.75 2.38 -2.45
N LEU A 40 -7.74 1.42 -3.37
CA LEU A 40 -7.91 1.70 -4.81
C LEU A 40 -9.28 2.33 -5.09
N SER A 41 -10.33 1.87 -4.41
CA SER A 41 -11.67 2.46 -4.54
C SER A 41 -11.69 3.94 -4.15
N ARG A 42 -11.03 4.31 -3.03
CA ARG A 42 -10.88 5.72 -2.62
C ARG A 42 -10.08 6.55 -3.63
N VAL A 43 -8.96 6.01 -4.12
CA VAL A 43 -8.11 6.69 -5.11
C VAL A 43 -8.91 6.97 -6.39
N HIS A 44 -9.63 5.96 -6.89
CA HIS A 44 -10.43 6.09 -8.10
C HIS A 44 -11.63 7.04 -7.90
N ALA A 45 -12.24 7.05 -6.72
CA ALA A 45 -13.33 7.99 -6.41
C ALA A 45 -12.86 9.46 -6.44
N ALA A 46 -11.58 9.73 -6.19
CA ALA A 46 -10.97 11.05 -6.32
C ALA A 46 -10.54 11.39 -7.76
N GLY A 47 -10.83 10.53 -8.74
CA GLY A 47 -10.43 10.71 -10.15
C GLY A 47 -8.94 10.46 -10.40
N ALA A 48 -8.22 9.92 -9.43
CA ALA A 48 -6.80 9.58 -9.55
C ALA A 48 -6.62 8.10 -9.93
N VAL A 49 -5.45 7.75 -10.47
CA VAL A 49 -5.07 6.36 -10.77
C VAL A 49 -3.77 6.05 -10.05
N LEU A 50 -3.76 4.99 -9.26
CA LEU A 50 -2.53 4.48 -8.64
C LEU A 50 -1.69 3.75 -9.69
N GLN A 51 -0.40 4.07 -9.78
CA GLN A 51 0.53 3.47 -10.74
C GLN A 51 1.65 2.77 -9.98
N GLY A 52 2.09 1.60 -10.46
CA GLY A 52 3.19 0.86 -9.85
C GLY A 52 2.80 0.00 -8.64
N LEU A 53 1.56 -0.51 -8.60
CA LEU A 53 1.17 -1.49 -7.59
C LEU A 53 1.95 -2.80 -7.79
N ALA A 54 2.70 -3.19 -6.76
CA ALA A 54 3.53 -4.39 -6.73
C ALA A 54 3.77 -4.80 -5.27
N PRO A 55 4.23 -6.04 -4.98
CA PRO A 55 4.52 -6.45 -3.61
C PRO A 55 5.52 -5.53 -2.87
N GLY A 56 6.46 -4.91 -3.58
CA GLY A 56 7.41 -3.96 -2.99
C GLY A 56 6.81 -2.58 -2.66
N THR A 57 5.63 -2.25 -3.21
CA THR A 57 4.93 -0.98 -2.97
C THR A 57 3.72 -1.12 -2.04
N VAL A 58 3.53 -2.32 -1.48
CA VAL A 58 2.57 -2.59 -0.41
C VAL A 58 3.32 -2.69 0.91
N LEU A 59 2.94 -1.86 1.87
CA LEU A 59 3.46 -1.87 3.23
C LEU A 59 2.44 -2.53 4.17
N LEU A 60 2.90 -3.47 4.98
CA LEU A 60 2.14 -4.14 6.03
C LEU A 60 2.40 -3.41 7.35
N ALA A 61 1.42 -2.66 7.83
CA ALA A 61 1.43 -2.04 9.16
C ALA A 61 0.46 -2.75 10.09
N ALA A 62 0.59 -2.52 11.40
CA ALA A 62 -0.26 -3.14 12.42
C ALA A 62 -1.74 -2.74 12.29
N ASP A 63 -2.00 -1.57 11.72
CA ASP A 63 -3.33 -1.00 11.50
C ASP A 63 -3.91 -1.31 10.11
N GLY A 64 -3.14 -1.93 9.21
CA GLY A 64 -3.61 -2.33 7.89
C GLY A 64 -2.59 -2.06 6.78
N PRO A 65 -2.93 -2.40 5.53
CA PRO A 65 -2.06 -2.16 4.38
C PRO A 65 -2.00 -0.67 4.01
N ARG A 66 -0.83 -0.25 3.56
CA ARG A 66 -0.54 1.10 3.04
C ARG A 66 0.17 0.97 1.71
N LEU A 67 -0.02 1.93 0.80
CA LEU A 67 0.58 1.89 -0.54
C LEU A 67 1.58 3.04 -0.71
N THR A 68 2.74 2.73 -1.31
CA THR A 68 3.78 3.71 -1.69
C THR A 68 3.99 3.76 -3.20
N ALA A 69 3.02 3.24 -3.96
CA ALA A 69 3.07 3.16 -5.41
C ALA A 69 2.85 4.55 -6.03
N PHE A 70 3.93 5.19 -6.47
CA PHE A 70 3.89 6.45 -7.20
C PHE A 70 4.28 6.20 -8.66
N GLY A 71 3.48 6.69 -9.60
CA GLY A 71 3.83 6.64 -11.02
C GLY A 71 5.08 7.47 -11.34
N PRO A 72 5.67 7.31 -12.54
CA PRO A 72 6.88 8.03 -12.96
C PRO A 72 6.76 9.57 -12.97
N LEU A 73 5.56 10.12 -12.79
CA LEU A 73 5.29 11.56 -12.69
C LEU A 73 5.11 12.08 -11.25
N GLY A 74 5.36 11.26 -10.22
CA GLY A 74 5.58 11.76 -8.86
C GLY A 74 4.40 12.48 -8.19
N ALA A 75 3.16 12.21 -8.61
CA ALA A 75 2.00 12.61 -7.81
C ALA A 75 1.93 11.70 -6.58
N ALA A 76 2.28 12.26 -5.41
CA ALA A 76 2.24 11.55 -4.14
C ALA A 76 0.78 11.33 -3.70
N ALA A 77 0.19 10.18 -4.04
CA ALA A 77 -1.06 9.74 -3.44
C ALA A 77 -0.73 8.87 -2.21
N SER A 78 -0.90 9.43 -1.01
CA SER A 78 -0.91 8.63 0.23
C SER A 78 -2.32 8.12 0.48
N ALA A 79 -2.49 6.80 0.60
CA ALA A 79 -3.79 6.21 0.91
C ALA A 79 -3.62 4.96 1.79
N GLU A 80 -4.54 4.81 2.75
CA GLU A 80 -4.49 3.85 3.84
C GLU A 80 -5.84 3.12 3.91
N ALA A 81 -5.85 1.84 4.30
CA ALA A 81 -7.07 1.09 4.60
C ALA A 81 -7.68 1.53 5.95
N ARG A 82 -9.00 1.33 6.15
CA ARG A 82 -9.67 1.61 7.43
C ARG A 82 -9.85 0.38 8.30
#